data_AF-A0A7S2Q7D8-F1
#
_entry.id   AF-A0A7S2Q7D8-F1
#
_cell.length_a   1.000
_cell.length_b   1.000
_cell.length_c   1.000
_cell.angle_alpha   90.00
_cell.angle_beta   90.00
_cell.angle_gamma   90.00
#
_symmetry.space_group_name_H-M   'P 1'
#
loop_
_entity.id
_entity.type
_entity.pdbx_description
1 polymer ?
#
loop_
_entity_poly.entity_id
_entity_poly.type
_entity_poly.pdbx_seq_one_letter_code
_entity_poly.pdbx_strand_id
1 'polypeptide(L)'
;DDGVDALACTCPGPQLLQRGWVVVDAAFGPRVARELAAECHALQRKGLLAPHRFEFAGENGARRAFEHEGRSFADLDEGRVQPGVWAAAPQLGHIATDYAGELLAALARRLPALRLNTDPQSAQVKVQVTHGPQGCAPCHYDTSDSASTRQLTLL
;
A
#
# COMPACT_ATOMS: atom_id res chain seq x y z
N ASP A 1 3.90 6.30 -19.69
CA ASP A 1 3.70 7.66 -19.16
C ASP A 1 2.28 8.22 -19.18
N ASP A 2 1.28 7.63 -19.85
CA ASP A 2 -0.11 8.13 -19.76
C ASP A 2 -0.90 7.71 -18.49
N GLY A 3 -0.36 6.79 -17.69
CA GLY A 3 -1.11 6.15 -16.58
C GLY A 3 -1.17 6.96 -15.27
N VAL A 4 -0.07 7.65 -14.91
CA VAL A 4 0.06 8.36 -13.62
C VAL A 4 -0.88 9.55 -13.59
N ASP A 5 -0.80 10.37 -14.63
CA ASP A 5 -1.65 11.53 -14.77
C ASP A 5 -3.10 11.09 -14.92
N ALA A 6 -3.41 9.98 -15.60
CA ALA A 6 -4.78 9.46 -15.67
C ALA A 6 -5.34 9.06 -14.28
N LEU A 7 -4.54 8.40 -13.43
CA LEU A 7 -4.97 8.00 -12.08
C LEU A 7 -5.16 9.20 -11.15
N ALA A 8 -4.24 10.16 -11.18
CA ALA A 8 -4.39 11.41 -10.46
C ALA A 8 -5.54 12.26 -11.05
N CYS A 9 -5.76 12.18 -12.37
CA CYS A 9 -6.86 12.83 -13.11
C CYS A 9 -8.24 12.34 -12.69
N THR A 10 -8.35 11.04 -12.46
CA THR A 10 -9.60 10.37 -12.10
C THR A 10 -9.94 10.47 -10.63
N CYS A 11 -9.01 10.84 -9.75
CA CYS A 11 -9.29 11.13 -8.34
C CYS A 11 -10.10 12.43 -8.20
N PRO A 12 -11.40 12.37 -7.83
CA PRO A 12 -12.23 13.55 -7.71
C PRO A 12 -11.97 14.18 -6.32
N GLY A 13 -10.94 15.01 -6.26
CA GLY A 13 -10.45 15.62 -5.02
C GLY A 13 -11.53 16.23 -4.10
N PRO A 14 -12.55 16.95 -4.61
CA PRO A 14 -13.65 17.44 -3.79
C PRO A 14 -14.42 16.33 -3.05
N GLN A 15 -14.66 15.19 -3.71
CA GLN A 15 -15.37 14.07 -3.06
C GLN A 15 -14.51 13.42 -1.98
N LEU A 16 -13.22 13.23 -2.24
CA LEU A 16 -12.27 12.69 -1.26
C LEU A 16 -12.21 13.60 -0.02
N LEU A 17 -12.09 14.91 -0.20
CA LEU A 17 -12.05 15.86 0.93
C LEU A 17 -13.39 15.96 1.68
N GLN A 18 -14.52 15.82 0.98
CA GLN A 18 -15.84 15.90 1.59
C GLN A 18 -16.26 14.61 2.31
N ARG A 19 -15.91 13.44 1.76
CA ARG A 19 -16.38 12.13 2.24
C ARG A 19 -15.34 11.35 3.03
N GLY A 20 -14.06 11.74 2.93
CA GLY A 20 -12.93 11.01 3.47
C GLY A 20 -12.47 9.81 2.62
N TRP A 21 -13.17 9.50 1.51
CA TRP A 21 -12.81 8.40 0.61
C TRP A 21 -13.34 8.64 -0.81
N VAL A 22 -12.75 7.92 -1.78
CA VAL A 22 -13.26 7.81 -3.15
C VAL A 22 -12.85 6.48 -3.78
N VAL A 23 -13.64 5.99 -4.74
CA VAL A 23 -13.36 4.79 -5.53
C VAL A 23 -13.03 5.20 -6.96
N VAL A 24 -11.97 4.63 -7.50
CA VAL A 24 -11.56 4.78 -8.90
C VAL A 24 -11.55 3.41 -9.55
N ASP A 25 -12.55 3.15 -10.39
CA ASP A 25 -12.67 1.87 -11.09
C ASP A 25 -11.64 1.75 -12.23
N ALA A 26 -11.16 0.53 -12.45
CA ALA A 26 -10.25 0.18 -13.54
C ALA A 26 -8.95 1.03 -13.61
N ALA A 27 -8.48 1.52 -12.46
CA ALA A 27 -7.26 2.30 -12.25
C ALA A 27 -6.07 1.91 -13.15
N PHE A 28 -5.71 0.63 -13.19
CA PHE A 28 -4.58 0.11 -13.97
C PHE A 28 -5.02 -0.62 -15.27
N GLY A 29 -6.32 -0.78 -15.47
CA GLY A 29 -6.88 -1.65 -16.50
C GLY A 29 -6.64 -3.16 -16.26
N PRO A 30 -7.35 -4.04 -17.00
CA PRO A 30 -7.41 -5.48 -16.71
C PRO A 30 -6.12 -6.25 -17.05
N ARG A 31 -5.25 -5.70 -17.89
CA ARG A 31 -3.96 -6.34 -18.22
C ARG A 31 -2.98 -6.20 -17.07
N VAL A 32 -2.71 -4.96 -16.66
CA VAL A 32 -1.77 -4.66 -15.57
C VAL A 32 -2.26 -5.27 -14.26
N ALA A 33 -3.56 -5.17 -13.96
CA ALA A 33 -4.12 -5.81 -12.75
C ALA A 33 -3.85 -7.33 -12.69
N ARG A 34 -3.92 -8.03 -13.83
CA ARG A 34 -3.59 -9.47 -13.89
C ARG A 34 -2.10 -9.74 -13.74
N GLU A 35 -1.24 -8.90 -14.32
CA GLU A 35 0.21 -9.00 -14.17
C GLU A 35 0.62 -8.81 -12.70
N LEU A 36 0.11 -7.77 -12.03
CA LEU A 36 0.36 -7.51 -10.61
C LEU A 36 -0.13 -8.67 -9.73
N ALA A 37 -1.33 -9.20 -9.99
CA ALA A 37 -1.84 -10.35 -9.26
C ALA A 37 -0.95 -11.60 -9.43
N ALA A 38 -0.44 -11.84 -10.64
CA ALA A 38 0.47 -12.95 -10.90
C ALA A 38 1.80 -12.79 -10.15
N GLU A 39 2.32 -11.58 -10.03
CA GLU A 39 3.52 -11.28 -9.25
C GLU A 39 3.31 -11.45 -7.75
N CYS A 40 2.16 -11.02 -7.20
CA CYS A 40 1.79 -11.30 -5.80
C CYS A 40 1.81 -12.81 -5.50
N HIS A 41 1.27 -13.63 -6.40
CA HIS A 41 1.34 -15.08 -6.27
C HIS A 41 2.76 -15.64 -6.43
N ALA A 42 3.60 -15.02 -7.26
CA ALA A 42 5.00 -15.42 -7.41
C ALA A 42 5.80 -15.17 -6.12
N LEU A 43 5.59 -14.02 -5.47
CA LEU A 43 6.20 -13.70 -4.17
C LEU A 43 5.79 -14.73 -3.10
N GLN A 44 4.50 -15.06 -3.03
CA GLN A 44 3.99 -16.06 -2.10
C GLN A 44 4.61 -17.44 -2.34
N ARG A 45 4.68 -17.91 -3.60
CA ARG A 45 5.28 -19.22 -3.95
C ARG A 45 6.78 -19.29 -3.64
N LYS A 46 7.49 -18.17 -3.74
CA LYS A 46 8.93 -18.09 -3.46
C LYS A 46 9.25 -17.86 -1.98
N GLY A 47 8.25 -17.73 -1.10
CA GLY A 47 8.46 -17.45 0.32
C GLY A 47 9.05 -16.07 0.58
N LEU A 48 8.80 -15.10 -0.31
CA LEU A 48 9.33 -13.73 -0.22
C LEU A 48 8.40 -12.76 0.53
N LEU A 49 7.38 -13.30 1.21
CA LEU A 49 6.44 -12.52 2.00
C LEU A 49 6.65 -12.85 3.48
N ALA A 50 6.79 -11.82 4.30
CA ALA A 50 6.86 -11.94 5.75
C ALA A 50 5.45 -12.19 6.33
N PRO A 51 5.33 -12.96 7.43
CA PRO A 51 4.06 -13.10 8.13
C PRO A 51 3.61 -11.77 8.73
N HIS A 52 2.32 -11.48 8.68
CA HIS A 52 1.78 -10.25 9.27
C HIS A 52 1.54 -10.42 10.77
N ARG A 53 2.17 -9.57 11.58
CA ARG A 53 2.02 -9.55 13.04
C ARG A 53 1.32 -8.27 13.50
N PHE A 54 0.32 -8.44 14.35
CA PHE A 54 -0.38 -7.36 15.03
C PHE A 54 0.10 -7.26 16.47
N GLU A 55 0.41 -6.05 16.93
CA GLU A 55 0.70 -5.80 18.33
C GLU A 55 -0.50 -5.14 18.99
N PHE A 56 -0.92 -5.69 20.14
CA PHE A 56 -2.00 -5.15 20.95
C PHE A 56 -1.51 -4.86 22.36
N ALA A 57 -2.06 -3.81 22.97
CA ALA A 57 -1.94 -3.61 24.41
C ALA A 57 -2.69 -4.74 25.13
N GLY A 58 -1.96 -5.60 25.83
CA GLY A 58 -2.53 -6.63 26.68
C GLY A 58 -2.95 -6.09 28.05
N GLU A 59 -3.70 -6.90 28.78
CA GLU A 59 -4.00 -6.64 30.19
C GLU A 59 -2.68 -6.44 30.97
N ASN A 60 -2.62 -5.37 31.76
CA ASN A 60 -1.43 -4.90 32.51
C ASN A 60 -0.33 -4.20 31.70
N GLY A 61 -0.62 -3.73 30.47
CA GLY A 61 0.32 -2.94 29.68
C GLY A 61 1.39 -3.77 28.96
N ALA A 62 1.34 -5.09 29.06
CA ALA A 62 2.21 -5.99 28.30
C ALA A 62 1.78 -6.02 26.82
N ARG A 63 2.71 -5.80 25.88
CA ARG A 63 2.42 -5.96 24.44
C ARG A 63 2.23 -7.44 24.10
N ARG A 64 1.13 -7.77 23.43
CA ARG A 64 0.90 -9.11 22.85
C ARG A 64 1.01 -9.02 21.34
N ALA A 65 1.77 -9.94 20.74
CA ALA A 65 1.85 -10.10 19.30
C ALA A 65 0.94 -11.24 18.86
N PHE A 66 0.12 -11.00 17.83
CA PHE A 66 -0.68 -12.01 17.15
C PHE A 66 -0.20 -12.11 15.71
N GLU A 67 0.26 -13.29 15.32
CA GLU A 67 0.57 -13.60 13.92
C GLU A 67 -0.69 -14.10 13.24
N HIS A 68 -1.02 -13.50 12.10
CA HIS A 68 -2.25 -13.82 11.40
C HIS A 68 -2.02 -14.97 10.41
N GLU A 69 -2.69 -16.10 10.67
CA GLU A 69 -2.67 -17.25 9.78
C GLU A 69 -3.33 -16.90 8.44
N GLY A 70 -2.50 -16.77 7.39
CA GLY A 70 -2.95 -16.49 6.04
C GLY A 70 -2.78 -15.05 5.59
N ARG A 71 -2.23 -14.15 6.41
CA ARG A 71 -1.81 -12.81 5.98
C ARG A 71 -0.30 -12.70 5.93
N SER A 72 0.21 -12.33 4.77
CA SER A 72 1.62 -12.12 4.50
C SER A 72 1.83 -10.79 3.76
N PHE A 73 3.01 -10.20 3.87
CA PHE A 73 3.30 -8.92 3.23
C PHE A 73 4.76 -8.79 2.80
N ALA A 74 5.01 -7.85 1.91
CA ALA A 74 6.35 -7.34 1.62
C ALA A 74 6.27 -5.82 1.47
N ASP A 75 7.16 -5.11 2.15
CA ASP A 75 7.43 -3.70 1.86
C ASP A 75 8.21 -3.63 0.55
N LEU A 76 7.86 -2.67 -0.31
CA LEU A 76 8.51 -2.44 -1.60
C LEU A 76 9.36 -1.17 -1.59
N ASP A 77 9.34 -0.43 -0.48
CA ASP A 77 10.11 0.81 -0.30
C ASP A 77 11.61 0.53 -0.31
N GLU A 78 12.36 1.46 -0.89
CA GLU A 78 13.81 1.43 -0.87
C GLU A 78 14.32 1.41 0.59
N GLY A 79 15.21 0.47 0.90
CA GLY A 79 15.72 0.25 2.26
C GLY A 79 14.89 -0.67 3.16
N ARG A 80 13.67 -1.06 2.75
CA ARG A 80 12.83 -2.05 3.45
C ARG A 80 12.56 -3.31 2.63
N VAL A 81 12.66 -3.19 1.31
CA VAL A 81 12.47 -4.31 0.38
C VAL A 81 13.47 -5.44 0.65
N GLN A 82 12.94 -6.67 0.76
CA GLN A 82 13.77 -7.85 0.98
C GLN A 82 14.51 -8.27 -0.30
N PRO A 83 15.72 -8.84 -0.20
CA PRO A 83 16.45 -9.36 -1.36
C PRO A 83 15.59 -10.34 -2.17
N GLY A 84 15.56 -10.14 -3.49
CA GLY A 84 14.84 -11.02 -4.42
C GLY A 84 13.36 -10.67 -4.66
N VAL A 85 12.77 -9.73 -3.90
CA VAL A 85 11.38 -9.29 -4.11
C VAL A 85 11.19 -8.66 -5.49
N TRP A 86 11.96 -7.62 -5.83
CA TRP A 86 11.85 -6.98 -7.15
C TRP A 86 12.26 -7.90 -8.31
N ALA A 87 13.16 -8.86 -8.09
CA ALA A 87 13.49 -9.87 -9.11
C ALA A 87 12.34 -10.86 -9.35
N ALA A 88 11.50 -11.10 -8.34
CA ALA A 88 10.33 -11.97 -8.44
C ALA A 88 9.05 -11.22 -8.87
N ALA A 89 9.03 -9.90 -8.68
CA ALA A 89 7.90 -9.02 -8.92
C ALA A 89 8.35 -7.67 -9.52
N PRO A 90 8.83 -7.68 -10.77
CA PRO A 90 9.40 -6.49 -11.41
C PRO A 90 8.38 -5.37 -11.63
N GLN A 91 7.12 -5.67 -11.96
CA GLN A 91 6.09 -4.63 -12.14
C GLN A 91 5.72 -3.97 -10.82
N LEU A 92 5.62 -4.74 -9.74
CA LEU A 92 5.47 -4.19 -8.40
C LEU A 92 6.66 -3.32 -7.99
N GLY A 93 7.88 -3.73 -8.37
CA GLY A 93 9.08 -2.91 -8.21
C GLY A 93 8.97 -1.57 -8.94
N HIS A 94 8.61 -1.58 -10.22
CA HIS A 94 8.41 -0.37 -11.02
C HIS A 94 7.32 0.55 -10.44
N ILE A 95 6.24 -0.01 -9.89
CA ILE A 95 5.23 0.80 -9.17
C ILE A 95 5.84 1.51 -7.97
N ALA A 96 6.68 0.81 -7.19
CA ALA A 96 7.28 1.37 -5.99
C ALA A 96 8.36 2.41 -6.28
N THR A 97 9.22 2.17 -7.29
CA THR A 97 10.36 3.04 -7.58
C THR A 97 10.01 4.24 -8.45
N ASP A 98 9.17 4.04 -9.47
CA ASP A 98 8.95 5.04 -10.50
C ASP A 98 7.56 5.69 -10.35
N TYR A 99 6.51 4.87 -10.19
CA TYR A 99 5.14 5.37 -10.22
C TYR A 99 4.68 6.06 -8.93
N ALA A 100 5.07 5.55 -7.77
CA ALA A 100 4.57 6.02 -6.47
C ALA A 100 4.94 7.48 -6.18
N GLY A 101 6.18 7.86 -6.49
CA GLY A 101 6.65 9.24 -6.32
C GLY A 101 5.95 10.22 -7.25
N GLU A 102 5.76 9.84 -8.52
CA GLU A 102 5.04 10.68 -9.50
C GLU A 102 3.57 10.86 -9.12
N LEU A 103 2.92 9.78 -8.67
CA LEU A 103 1.55 9.82 -8.18
C LEU A 103 1.41 10.71 -6.94
N LEU A 104 2.34 10.59 -5.99
CA LEU A 104 2.39 11.45 -4.81
C LEU A 104 2.49 12.92 -5.20
N ALA A 105 3.40 13.27 -6.11
CA ALA A 105 3.54 14.63 -6.61
C ALA A 105 2.27 15.14 -7.30
N ALA A 106 1.62 14.30 -8.11
CA ALA A 106 0.37 14.65 -8.77
C ALA A 106 -0.79 14.85 -7.79
N LEU A 107 -0.91 13.98 -6.77
CA LEU A 107 -1.89 14.10 -5.70
C LEU A 107 -1.65 15.34 -4.84
N ALA A 108 -0.41 15.66 -4.51
CA ALA A 108 -0.05 16.86 -3.74
C ALA A 108 -0.49 18.15 -4.46
N ARG A 109 -0.33 18.21 -5.79
CA ARG A 109 -0.80 19.34 -6.60
C ARG A 109 -2.33 19.46 -6.61
N ARG A 110 -3.05 18.33 -6.64
CA ARG A 110 -4.51 18.29 -6.74
C ARG A 110 -5.23 18.43 -5.40
N LEU A 111 -4.56 18.07 -4.32
CA LEU A 111 -5.08 18.08 -2.96
C LEU A 111 -4.24 18.99 -2.05
N PRO A 112 -4.07 20.29 -2.39
CA PRO A 112 -3.16 21.17 -1.66
C PRO A 112 -3.54 21.34 -0.18
N ALA A 113 -4.82 21.14 0.16
CA ALA A 113 -5.30 21.17 1.54
C ALA A 113 -4.67 20.08 2.43
N LEU A 114 -4.27 18.94 1.86
CA LEU A 114 -3.65 17.84 2.60
C LEU A 114 -2.17 18.06 2.87
N ARG A 115 -1.51 19.05 2.24
CA ARG A 115 -0.08 19.36 2.44
C ARG A 115 0.79 18.09 2.44
N LEU A 116 0.58 17.22 1.43
CA LEU A 116 1.31 15.96 1.30
C LEU A 116 2.81 16.25 1.17
N ASN A 117 3.65 15.40 1.77
CA ASN A 117 5.09 15.46 1.53
C ASN A 117 5.35 15.07 0.07
N THR A 118 6.11 15.89 -0.66
CA THR A 118 6.43 15.66 -2.07
C THR A 118 7.74 14.93 -2.29
N ASP A 119 8.47 14.60 -1.22
CA ASP A 119 9.62 13.69 -1.30
C ASP A 119 9.14 12.31 -1.76
N PRO A 120 9.63 11.77 -2.89
CA PRO A 120 9.27 10.44 -3.36
C PRO A 120 9.48 9.34 -2.30
N GLN A 121 10.49 9.49 -1.43
CA GLN A 121 10.77 8.52 -0.35
C GLN A 121 9.74 8.54 0.78
N SER A 122 8.81 9.51 0.76
CA SER A 122 7.71 9.57 1.72
C SER A 122 6.51 8.72 1.31
N ALA A 123 6.46 8.23 0.07
CA ALA A 123 5.49 7.23 -0.35
C ALA A 123 5.89 5.86 0.23
N GLN A 124 4.91 5.16 0.82
CA GLN A 124 5.09 3.80 1.32
C GLN A 124 4.25 2.85 0.46
N VAL A 125 4.90 1.87 -0.16
CA VAL A 125 4.28 0.86 -1.00
C VAL A 125 4.48 -0.51 -0.36
N LYS A 126 3.37 -1.19 -0.10
CA LYS A 126 3.33 -2.50 0.52
C LYS A 126 2.40 -3.41 -0.24
N VAL A 127 2.85 -4.64 -0.50
CA VAL A 127 1.99 -5.72 -0.98
C VAL A 127 1.55 -6.55 0.20
N GLN A 128 0.25 -6.83 0.29
CA GLN A 128 -0.31 -7.73 1.27
C GLN A 128 -1.12 -8.82 0.56
N VAL A 129 -0.82 -10.07 0.84
CA VAL A 129 -1.59 -11.23 0.38
C VAL A 129 -2.37 -11.78 1.57
N THR A 130 -3.67 -12.05 1.37
CA THR A 130 -4.53 -12.64 2.39
C THR A 130 -5.24 -13.87 1.82
N HIS A 131 -5.20 -14.97 2.56
CA HIS A 131 -5.82 -16.24 2.22
C HIS A 131 -6.73 -16.74 3.34
N GLY A 132 -7.69 -17.58 2.97
CA GLY A 132 -8.55 -18.30 3.91
C GLY A 132 -9.79 -17.53 4.36
N PRO A 133 -10.72 -18.22 5.04
CA PRO A 133 -12.02 -17.67 5.43
C PRO A 133 -11.98 -16.77 6.67
N GLN A 134 -10.82 -16.68 7.34
CA GLN A 134 -10.74 -16.05 8.65
C GLN A 134 -9.61 -15.05 8.65
N GLY A 135 -9.98 -13.78 8.68
CA GLY A 135 -9.04 -12.78 9.09
C GLY A 135 -9.62 -11.75 10.02
N CYS A 136 -8.93 -11.51 11.13
CA CYS A 136 -9.17 -10.34 11.94
C CYS A 136 -8.56 -9.12 11.22
N ALA A 137 -9.43 -8.23 10.73
CA ALA A 137 -9.07 -6.87 10.40
C ALA A 137 -9.86 -5.99 11.40
N PRO A 138 -9.29 -5.67 12.57
CA PRO A 138 -10.00 -4.86 13.56
C PRO A 138 -10.34 -3.49 12.96
N CYS A 139 -11.39 -2.83 13.47
CA CYS A 139 -11.64 -1.43 13.11
C CYS A 139 -10.42 -0.60 13.54
N HIS A 140 -9.79 0.09 12.59
CA HIS A 140 -8.62 0.92 12.83
C HIS A 140 -8.60 2.10 11.86
N TYR A 141 -7.80 3.11 12.21
CA TYR A 141 -7.30 4.08 11.25
C TYR A 141 -5.93 3.62 10.78
N ASP A 142 -5.58 3.91 9.51
CA ASP A 142 -4.25 3.58 8.97
C ASP A 142 -3.14 4.44 9.58
N THR A 143 -3.51 5.57 10.17
CA THR A 143 -2.64 6.38 11.01
C THR A 143 -2.67 5.86 12.45
N SER A 144 -1.50 5.78 13.07
CA SER A 144 -1.28 5.28 14.42
C SER A 144 -0.04 5.98 15.01
N ASP A 145 0.26 5.76 16.29
CA ASP A 145 1.50 6.29 16.89
C ASP A 145 2.77 5.84 16.14
N SER A 146 2.75 4.63 15.57
CA SER A 146 3.83 4.06 14.76
C SER A 146 3.82 4.49 13.29
N ALA A 147 2.76 5.15 12.84
CA ALA A 147 2.57 5.58 11.45
C ALA A 147 1.87 6.95 11.36
N SER A 148 2.26 7.86 12.25
CA SER A 148 1.55 9.13 12.51
C SER A 148 1.58 10.13 11.35
N THR A 149 2.46 9.90 10.38
CA THR A 149 2.65 10.77 9.21
C THR A 149 1.79 10.39 8.01
N ARG A 150 1.04 9.28 8.08
CA ARG A 150 0.14 8.85 7.00
C ARG A 150 -1.07 9.79 6.91
N GLN A 151 -1.24 10.41 5.75
CA GLN A 151 -2.35 11.33 5.48
C GLN A 151 -3.33 10.81 4.42
N LEU A 152 -2.86 9.92 3.54
CA LEU A 152 -3.64 9.36 2.44
C LEU A 152 -3.23 7.90 2.22
N THR A 153 -4.21 7.00 2.17
CA THR A 153 -4.02 5.59 1.82
C THR A 153 -4.65 5.32 0.46
N LEU A 154 -3.90 4.64 -0.42
CA LEU A 154 -4.41 4.06 -1.66
C LEU A 154 -4.37 2.54 -1.50
N LEU A 155 -5.48 1.88 -1.84
CA LEU A 155 -5.64 0.42 -1.77
C LEU A 155 -5.82 -0.16 -3.17
#